data_AF-A0A3D1PXU6-F1
#
_entry.id   AF-A0A3D1PXU6-F1
#
_cell.length_a   1.000
_cell.length_b   1.000
_cell.length_c   1.000
_cell.angle_alpha   90.00
_cell.angle_beta   90.00
_cell.angle_gamma   90.00
#
_symmetry.space_group_name_H-M   'P 1'
#
loop_
_entity.id
_entity.type
_entity.pdbx_description
1 polymer ?
#
loop_
_entity_poly.entity_id
_entity_poly.type
_entity_poly.pdbx_seq_one_letter_code
_entity_poly.pdbx_strand_id
1 'polypeptide(L)'
;MSENTQNNTPKKEQYSLNDDRRVKVLSPGALVAKRFFRNRLAVVGLTMLLAMFVFSFIGGVVSPYGQDQQFYTYTQMSKEYVGVTRNDKLRFVVADGQEFGSIAQSKGNEAIKKGEETFTYKDNDYEVETLNEDLYVFRQGRTVLAYASKDMVTAADGVAELSFDAKLAALTAQAAGETTFTADGQDYELDADGNITQSGSEVAYIGRFVVSAADASVVISRDFRDRLEEAIDDNITEFTYTDADGNEAEYDIVYDASTGVWSVKQMTETYVFDRYASPNKEHWLGTDTNGMDMLTRLMYGGRVSLIIGFIVVAIEGSIGIVMGGISGYFG
;
A
#
# COMPACT_ATOMS: atom_id res chain seq x y z
N MET A 1 121.93 -20.81 34.02
CA MET A 1 122.54 -19.55 33.54
C MET A 1 121.40 -18.68 33.05
N SER A 2 121.23 -17.52 33.67
CA SER A 2 120.22 -16.51 33.33
C SER A 2 120.31 -16.08 31.87
N GLU A 3 119.19 -15.78 31.22
CA GLU A 3 118.86 -14.39 30.88
C GLU A 3 117.43 -14.22 30.37
N ASN A 4 116.98 -13.01 30.58
CA ASN A 4 115.62 -12.52 30.65
C ASN A 4 115.44 -11.53 29.51
N THR A 5 114.39 -11.63 28.69
CA THR A 5 113.73 -10.42 28.16
C THR A 5 112.31 -10.73 27.71
N GLN A 6 111.35 -10.10 28.39
CA GLN A 6 109.95 -9.95 28.02
C GLN A 6 109.83 -9.18 26.70
N ASN A 7 108.85 -9.54 25.84
CA ASN A 7 107.77 -8.61 25.53
C ASN A 7 106.64 -9.22 24.69
N ASN A 8 105.43 -9.11 25.26
CA ASN A 8 104.14 -8.85 24.65
C ASN A 8 103.75 -9.52 23.31
N THR A 9 102.89 -10.52 23.45
CA THR A 9 101.96 -11.01 22.42
C THR A 9 101.04 -9.89 21.92
N PRO A 10 100.82 -9.78 20.60
CA PRO A 10 99.51 -9.47 20.06
C PRO A 10 98.89 -10.76 19.52
N LYS A 11 97.63 -11.01 19.90
CA LYS A 11 96.77 -12.07 19.36
C LYS A 11 96.94 -12.15 17.83
N LYS A 12 97.31 -13.33 17.32
CA LYS A 12 97.07 -13.68 15.93
C LYS A 12 95.55 -13.65 15.72
N GLU A 13 95.03 -12.57 15.16
CA GLU A 13 93.74 -12.61 14.49
C GLU A 13 93.87 -13.61 13.34
N GLN A 14 93.21 -14.73 13.54
CA GLN A 14 93.06 -15.78 12.56
C GLN A 14 92.14 -15.21 11.48
N TYR A 15 92.72 -14.63 10.44
CA TYR A 15 91.99 -14.32 9.21
C TYR A 15 91.52 -15.64 8.60
N SER A 16 90.36 -16.12 9.04
CA SER A 16 89.63 -17.15 8.33
C SER A 16 89.10 -16.52 7.05
N LEU A 17 89.67 -16.93 5.92
CA LEU A 17 89.23 -16.62 4.55
C LEU A 17 87.83 -17.20 4.21
N ASN A 18 86.92 -17.29 5.19
CA ASN A 18 85.61 -17.94 5.06
C ASN A 18 84.41 -17.01 5.30
N ASP A 19 84.61 -15.69 5.45
CA ASP A 19 83.49 -14.78 5.73
C ASP A 19 83.43 -13.51 4.86
N ASP A 20 83.98 -13.57 3.65
CA ASP A 20 83.76 -12.54 2.64
C ASP A 20 83.00 -13.13 1.44
N ARG A 21 81.71 -12.79 1.40
CA ARG A 21 80.71 -13.05 0.33
C ARG A 21 79.97 -14.40 0.35
N ARG A 22 79.20 -14.65 1.41
CA ARG A 22 77.78 -14.94 1.16
C ARG A 22 77.02 -13.63 1.02
N VAL A 23 77.26 -12.92 -0.08
CA VAL A 23 76.22 -12.02 -0.59
C VAL A 23 75.06 -12.95 -0.89
N LYS A 24 74.06 -12.99 -0.02
CA LYS A 24 72.79 -13.65 -0.31
C LYS A 24 72.27 -12.88 -1.52
N VAL A 25 72.60 -13.37 -2.71
CA VAL A 25 72.07 -12.88 -3.97
C VAL A 25 70.58 -13.12 -3.87
N LEU A 26 69.89 -12.09 -3.40
CA LEU A 26 68.44 -12.09 -3.29
C LEU A 26 67.93 -12.44 -4.69
N SER A 27 67.02 -13.40 -4.75
CA SER A 27 66.39 -13.74 -6.02
C SER A 27 65.81 -12.47 -6.64
N PRO A 28 65.75 -12.37 -7.99
CA PRO A 28 65.16 -11.22 -8.65
C PRO A 28 63.78 -10.84 -8.06
N GLY A 29 62.95 -11.84 -7.70
CA GLY A 29 61.67 -11.62 -7.02
C GLY A 29 61.79 -11.01 -5.61
N ALA A 30 62.75 -11.46 -4.79
CA ALA A 30 62.96 -10.90 -3.46
C ALA A 30 63.46 -9.45 -3.49
N LEU A 31 64.24 -9.09 -4.52
CA LEU A 31 64.66 -7.70 -4.76
C LEU A 31 63.47 -6.80 -5.12
N VAL A 32 62.57 -7.29 -5.97
CA VAL A 32 61.33 -6.59 -6.35
C VAL A 32 60.42 -6.42 -5.13
N ALA A 33 60.19 -7.48 -4.34
CA ALA A 33 59.38 -7.42 -3.14
C ALA A 33 59.94 -6.41 -2.11
N LYS A 34 61.27 -6.45 -1.87
CA LYS A 34 61.93 -5.48 -0.97
C LYS A 34 61.76 -4.04 -1.47
N ARG A 35 61.79 -3.81 -2.78
CA ARG A 35 61.55 -2.49 -3.38
C ARG A 35 60.09 -2.06 -3.25
N PHE A 36 59.15 -2.99 -3.40
CA PHE A 36 57.71 -2.75 -3.23
C PHE A 36 57.37 -2.33 -1.80
N PHE A 37 57.79 -3.09 -0.79
CA PHE A 37 57.50 -2.78 0.62
C PHE A 37 58.19 -1.51 1.14
N ARG A 38 59.25 -1.05 0.47
CA ARG A 38 59.88 0.24 0.78
C ARG A 38 59.08 1.43 0.22
N ASN A 39 58.21 1.21 -0.77
CA ASN A 39 57.38 2.26 -1.34
C ASN A 39 56.06 2.38 -0.57
N ARG A 40 55.92 3.46 0.22
CA ARG A 40 54.73 3.71 1.06
C ARG A 40 53.44 3.75 0.25
N LEU A 41 53.43 4.35 -0.94
CA LEU A 41 52.23 4.44 -1.78
C LEU A 41 51.75 3.06 -2.24
N ALA A 42 52.69 2.19 -2.63
CA ALA A 42 52.39 0.83 -3.06
C ALA A 42 51.84 -0.04 -1.91
N VAL A 43 52.40 0.13 -0.71
CA VAL A 43 51.93 -0.56 0.51
C VAL A 43 50.54 -0.09 0.92
N VAL A 44 50.24 1.21 0.81
CA VAL A 44 48.89 1.75 1.10
C VAL A 44 47.86 1.16 0.13
N GLY A 45 48.16 1.13 -1.18
CA GLY A 45 47.27 0.54 -2.17
C GLY A 45 47.00 -0.95 -1.92
N LEU A 46 48.04 -1.73 -1.60
CA LEU A 46 47.87 -3.15 -1.27
C LEU A 46 47.04 -3.35 0.00
N THR A 47 47.29 -2.55 1.04
CA THR A 47 46.52 -2.61 2.29
C THR A 47 45.05 -2.29 2.06
N MET A 48 44.75 -1.25 1.27
CA MET A 48 43.38 -0.88 0.93
C MET A 48 42.66 -1.98 0.14
N LEU A 49 43.35 -2.60 -0.84
CA LEU A 49 42.79 -3.71 -1.61
C LEU A 49 42.48 -4.92 -0.73
N LEU A 50 43.41 -5.29 0.17
CA LEU A 50 43.19 -6.36 1.14
C LEU A 50 42.03 -6.04 2.08
N ALA A 51 41.92 -4.80 2.55
CA ALA A 51 40.80 -4.37 3.39
C ALA A 51 39.46 -4.45 2.64
N MET A 52 39.41 -4.01 1.38
CA MET A 52 38.21 -4.13 0.54
C MET A 52 37.85 -5.60 0.29
N PHE A 53 38.84 -6.46 0.03
CA PHE A 53 38.62 -7.89 -0.17
C PHE A 53 38.05 -8.54 1.10
N VAL A 54 38.63 -8.25 2.26
CA VAL A 54 38.13 -8.73 3.56
C VAL A 54 36.72 -8.21 3.81
N PHE A 55 36.50 -6.90 3.70
CA PHE A 55 35.19 -6.29 3.90
C PHE A 55 34.11 -6.91 3.02
N SER A 56 34.46 -7.23 1.78
CA SER A 56 33.52 -7.70 0.78
C SER A 56 33.25 -9.21 0.82
N PHE A 57 34.29 -10.03 1.03
CA PHE A 57 34.14 -11.50 1.05
C PHE A 57 33.80 -12.05 2.44
N ILE A 58 34.27 -11.40 3.50
CA ILE A 58 33.95 -11.77 4.89
C ILE A 58 32.69 -11.03 5.36
N GLY A 59 32.38 -9.88 4.77
CA GLY A 59 31.19 -9.10 5.09
C GLY A 59 29.88 -9.87 4.99
N GLY A 60 29.72 -10.75 4.00
CA GLY A 60 28.54 -11.61 3.88
C GLY A 60 28.41 -12.68 4.99
N VAL A 61 29.47 -12.94 5.76
CA VAL A 61 29.46 -13.83 6.94
C VAL A 61 29.25 -13.04 8.23
N VAL A 62 29.69 -11.78 8.25
CA VAL A 62 29.58 -10.88 9.42
C VAL A 62 28.24 -10.17 9.46
N SER A 63 27.66 -9.85 8.29
CA SER A 63 26.30 -9.36 8.24
C SER A 63 25.33 -10.49 8.61
N PRO A 64 24.42 -10.26 9.57
CA PRO A 64 23.40 -11.23 9.94
C PRO A 64 22.28 -11.35 8.89
N TYR A 65 22.31 -10.56 7.82
CA TYR A 65 21.21 -10.42 6.86
C TYR A 65 21.52 -11.02 5.48
N GLY A 66 20.48 -11.54 4.84
CA GLY A 66 20.55 -11.99 3.44
C GLY A 66 20.68 -10.83 2.46
N GLN A 67 21.27 -11.07 1.29
CA GLN A 67 21.49 -10.05 0.25
C GLN A 67 20.19 -9.32 -0.15
N ASP A 68 19.09 -10.06 -0.27
CA ASP A 68 17.80 -9.55 -0.74
C ASP A 68 16.73 -9.57 0.38
N GLN A 69 17.17 -9.60 1.64
CA GLN A 69 16.26 -9.61 2.79
C GLN A 69 15.63 -8.22 2.98
N GLN A 70 14.30 -8.19 2.96
CA GLN A 70 13.50 -6.97 3.13
C GLN A 70 13.01 -6.88 4.57
N PHE A 71 13.16 -5.71 5.17
CA PHE A 71 12.70 -5.36 6.50
C PHE A 71 11.44 -4.49 6.39
N TYR A 72 10.50 -4.78 7.29
CA TYR A 72 9.21 -4.10 7.37
C TYR A 72 9.08 -3.44 8.72
N THR A 73 8.40 -2.29 8.74
CA THR A 73 8.00 -1.60 9.96
C THR A 73 6.48 -1.50 10.01
N TYR A 74 5.93 -1.45 11.22
CA TYR A 74 4.52 -1.21 11.42
C TYR A 74 4.29 0.30 11.46
N THR A 75 3.37 0.76 10.63
CA THR A 75 2.91 2.15 10.69
C THR A 75 1.39 2.16 10.68
N GLN A 76 0.81 3.12 11.39
CA GLN A 76 -0.61 3.37 11.34
C GLN A 76 -0.88 4.23 10.12
N MET A 77 -1.67 3.71 9.18
CA MET A 77 -2.15 4.50 8.05
C MET A 77 -3.66 4.61 8.14
N SER A 78 -4.16 5.82 7.97
CA SER A 78 -5.57 6.08 7.74
C SER A 78 -5.92 5.54 6.35
N LYS A 79 -6.62 4.41 6.31
CA LYS A 79 -7.09 3.77 5.08
C LYS A 79 -8.58 4.00 4.95
N GLU A 80 -9.03 4.20 3.72
CA GLU A 80 -10.47 4.25 3.43
C GLU A 80 -11.12 2.92 3.80
N TYR A 81 -12.18 3.00 4.59
CA TYR A 81 -12.96 1.87 5.10
C TYR A 81 -14.26 1.74 4.31
N VAL A 82 -15.01 2.85 4.22
CA VAL A 82 -16.20 2.94 3.37
C VAL A 82 -16.27 4.28 2.65
N GLY A 83 -16.83 4.27 1.44
CA GLY A 83 -17.29 5.45 0.74
C GLY A 83 -18.79 5.60 0.91
N VAL A 84 -19.27 6.81 1.19
CA VAL A 84 -20.69 7.10 1.33
C VAL A 84 -21.09 8.14 0.29
N THR A 85 -22.22 7.93 -0.37
CA THR A 85 -22.84 8.94 -1.24
C THR A 85 -24.27 9.17 -0.80
N ARG A 86 -24.68 10.44 -0.67
CA ARG A 86 -26.06 10.81 -0.38
C ARG A 86 -26.84 10.99 -1.68
N ASN A 87 -28.02 10.38 -1.77
CA ASN A 87 -28.91 10.61 -2.89
C ASN A 87 -29.65 11.93 -2.72
N ASP A 88 -29.17 12.98 -3.40
CA ASP A 88 -29.84 14.29 -3.45
C ASP A 88 -30.74 14.48 -4.67
N LYS A 89 -30.71 13.53 -5.60
CA LYS A 89 -31.49 13.56 -6.84
C LYS A 89 -32.59 12.51 -6.76
N LEU A 90 -33.77 12.86 -7.26
CA LEU A 90 -34.87 11.93 -7.46
C LEU A 90 -34.41 10.77 -8.36
N ARG A 91 -34.57 9.55 -7.87
CA ARG A 91 -34.36 8.32 -8.65
C ARG A 91 -35.70 7.74 -9.05
N PHE A 92 -35.83 7.43 -10.32
CA PHE A 92 -37.03 6.83 -10.89
C PHE A 92 -36.97 5.31 -10.79
N VAL A 93 -38.04 4.71 -10.28
CA VAL A 93 -38.28 3.27 -10.33
C VAL A 93 -39.55 3.06 -11.13
N VAL A 94 -39.50 2.18 -12.12
CA VAL A 94 -40.59 1.89 -13.05
C VAL A 94 -41.23 0.57 -12.66
N ALA A 95 -42.56 0.51 -12.67
CA ALA A 95 -43.31 -0.70 -12.37
C ALA A 95 -43.05 -1.79 -13.41
N ASP A 96 -43.09 -3.05 -12.97
CA ASP A 96 -42.80 -4.20 -13.82
C ASP A 96 -43.76 -4.25 -15.02
N GLY A 97 -43.18 -4.34 -16.22
CA GLY A 97 -43.94 -4.37 -17.47
C GLY A 97 -44.54 -3.04 -17.93
N GLN A 98 -44.28 -1.93 -17.23
CA GLN A 98 -44.69 -0.59 -17.65
C GLN A 98 -43.62 0.12 -18.47
N GLU A 99 -44.02 0.93 -19.45
CA GLU A 99 -43.10 1.77 -20.22
C GLU A 99 -43.05 3.19 -19.66
N PHE A 100 -42.03 3.49 -18.86
CA PHE A 100 -41.73 4.85 -18.41
C PHE A 100 -40.26 5.19 -18.69
N GLY A 101 -39.97 5.45 -19.96
CA GLY A 101 -38.62 5.66 -20.46
C GLY A 101 -37.97 6.96 -19.97
N SER A 102 -36.65 7.08 -20.18
CA SER A 102 -35.82 8.22 -19.70
C SER A 102 -36.34 9.61 -20.12
N ILE A 103 -36.97 9.72 -21.30
CA ILE A 103 -37.55 11.00 -21.76
C ILE A 103 -38.81 11.34 -20.96
N ALA A 104 -39.67 10.36 -20.66
CA ALA A 104 -40.85 10.56 -19.82
C ALA A 104 -40.44 10.91 -18.39
N GLN A 105 -39.41 10.25 -17.85
CA GLN A 105 -38.81 10.59 -16.55
C GLN A 105 -38.26 12.03 -16.54
N SER A 106 -37.55 12.43 -17.61
CA SER A 106 -37.04 13.80 -17.73
C SER A 106 -38.17 14.84 -17.77
N LYS A 107 -39.28 14.52 -18.44
CA LYS A 107 -40.47 15.39 -18.48
C LYS A 107 -41.22 15.43 -17.15
N GLY A 108 -41.33 14.30 -16.46
CA GLY A 108 -41.86 14.22 -15.11
C GLY A 108 -41.06 15.05 -14.11
N ASN A 109 -39.72 14.99 -14.18
CA ASN A 109 -38.86 15.85 -13.35
C ASN A 109 -39.02 17.35 -13.69
N GLU A 110 -39.26 17.68 -14.96
CA GLU A 110 -39.59 19.05 -15.37
C GLU A 110 -40.93 19.52 -14.79
N ALA A 111 -41.96 18.66 -14.80
CA ALA A 111 -43.27 18.92 -14.22
C ALA A 111 -43.19 19.12 -12.69
N ILE A 112 -42.46 18.25 -11.99
CA ILE A 112 -42.21 18.38 -10.54
C ILE A 112 -41.59 19.74 -10.21
N LYS A 113 -40.57 20.17 -10.96
CA LYS A 113 -39.91 21.47 -10.74
C LYS A 113 -40.83 22.67 -10.96
N LYS A 114 -41.86 22.51 -11.79
CA LYS A 114 -42.87 23.56 -12.06
C LYS A 114 -44.07 23.47 -11.12
N GLY A 115 -44.20 22.40 -10.33
CA GLY A 115 -45.40 22.11 -9.54
C GLY A 115 -46.60 21.73 -10.41
N GLU A 116 -46.37 21.14 -11.58
CA GLU A 116 -47.43 20.67 -12.47
C GLU A 116 -47.86 19.26 -12.07
N GLU A 117 -49.17 19.07 -11.85
CA GLU A 117 -49.76 17.76 -11.50
C GLU A 117 -49.98 16.87 -12.73
N THR A 118 -49.78 17.40 -13.95
CA THR A 118 -49.96 16.65 -15.20
C THR A 118 -48.92 17.06 -16.23
N PHE A 119 -48.52 16.13 -17.10
CA PHE A 119 -47.72 16.44 -18.29
C PHE A 119 -48.03 15.47 -19.43
N THR A 120 -47.82 15.94 -20.66
CA THR A 120 -48.07 15.15 -21.87
C THR A 120 -46.76 14.75 -22.53
N TYR A 121 -46.63 13.49 -22.96
CA TYR A 121 -45.51 13.02 -23.77
C TYR A 121 -45.95 11.93 -24.77
N LYS A 122 -45.61 12.10 -26.05
CA LYS A 122 -45.97 11.19 -27.16
C LYS A 122 -47.45 10.77 -27.10
N ASP A 123 -48.34 11.76 -27.06
CA ASP A 123 -49.80 11.59 -27.06
C ASP A 123 -50.37 10.84 -25.84
N ASN A 124 -49.57 10.68 -24.78
CA ASN A 124 -50.01 10.14 -23.49
C ASN A 124 -50.00 11.25 -22.44
N ASP A 125 -51.10 11.36 -21.70
CA ASP A 125 -51.20 12.23 -20.53
C ASP A 125 -50.81 11.43 -19.28
N TYR A 126 -49.89 12.01 -18.51
CA TYR A 126 -49.38 11.46 -17.26
C TYR A 126 -49.80 12.37 -16.12
N GLU A 127 -50.20 11.76 -15.02
CA GLU A 127 -50.51 12.43 -13.76
C GLU A 127 -49.31 12.28 -12.82
N VAL A 128 -48.99 13.36 -12.10
CA VAL A 128 -47.94 13.44 -11.09
C VAL A 128 -48.61 13.69 -9.76
N GLU A 129 -48.67 12.66 -8.94
CA GLU A 129 -49.15 12.72 -7.57
C GLU A 129 -47.95 13.03 -6.66
N THR A 130 -48.03 14.14 -5.91
CA THR A 130 -47.01 14.51 -4.94
C THR A 130 -47.42 13.97 -3.57
N LEU A 131 -46.67 13.00 -3.03
CA LEU A 131 -46.91 12.46 -1.70
C LEU A 131 -46.19 13.30 -0.64
N ASN A 132 -44.92 13.63 -0.88
CA ASN A 132 -44.15 14.59 -0.08
C ASN A 132 -43.10 15.29 -0.97
N GLU A 133 -42.24 16.15 -0.39
CA GLU A 133 -41.18 16.86 -1.15
C GLU A 133 -40.12 15.94 -1.78
N ASP A 134 -40.04 14.69 -1.32
CA ASP A 134 -39.00 13.72 -1.66
C ASP A 134 -39.56 12.47 -2.36
N LEU A 135 -40.89 12.37 -2.60
CA LEU A 135 -41.60 11.23 -3.16
C LEU A 135 -42.76 11.65 -4.08
N TYR A 136 -42.68 11.23 -5.33
CA TYR A 136 -43.64 11.52 -6.39
C TYR A 136 -44.06 10.24 -7.09
N VAL A 137 -45.34 10.12 -7.44
CA VAL A 137 -45.90 8.95 -8.13
C VAL A 137 -46.43 9.37 -9.49
N PHE A 138 -46.07 8.61 -10.51
CA PHE A 138 -46.47 8.83 -11.89
C PHE A 138 -47.51 7.82 -12.30
N ARG A 139 -48.68 8.32 -12.72
CA ARG A 139 -49.83 7.50 -13.11
C ARG A 139 -50.27 7.81 -14.52
N GLN A 140 -50.93 6.83 -15.13
CA GLN A 140 -51.74 7.02 -16.32
C GLN A 140 -53.13 6.42 -16.08
N GLY A 141 -54.12 7.28 -15.88
CA GLY A 141 -55.46 6.87 -15.45
C GLY A 141 -55.41 6.15 -14.09
N ARG A 142 -55.70 4.85 -14.05
CA ARG A 142 -55.70 4.05 -12.80
C ARG A 142 -54.40 3.29 -12.55
N THR A 143 -53.48 3.25 -13.51
CA THR A 143 -52.26 2.45 -13.43
C THR A 143 -51.10 3.30 -12.94
N VAL A 144 -50.37 2.81 -11.94
CA VAL A 144 -49.10 3.38 -11.51
C VAL A 144 -48.01 2.91 -12.47
N LEU A 145 -47.27 3.85 -13.06
CA LEU A 145 -46.21 3.55 -14.02
C LEU A 145 -44.83 3.60 -13.38
N ALA A 146 -44.60 4.57 -12.50
CA ALA A 146 -43.31 4.78 -11.86
C ALA A 146 -43.48 5.61 -10.59
N TYR A 147 -42.49 5.58 -9.71
CA TYR A 147 -42.31 6.60 -8.67
C TYR A 147 -40.92 7.22 -8.78
N ALA A 148 -40.77 8.43 -8.27
CA ALA A 148 -39.48 9.08 -8.10
C ALA A 148 -39.29 9.46 -6.64
N SER A 149 -38.23 8.96 -6.02
CA SER A 149 -37.91 9.21 -4.62
C SER A 149 -36.45 9.62 -4.43
N LYS A 150 -36.15 10.39 -3.37
CA LYS A 150 -34.77 10.57 -2.91
C LYS A 150 -34.32 9.38 -2.05
N ASP A 151 -35.24 8.84 -1.26
CA ASP A 151 -35.00 7.68 -0.40
C ASP A 151 -35.14 6.38 -1.18
N MET A 152 -34.39 5.36 -0.77
CA MET A 152 -34.36 4.06 -1.44
C MET A 152 -34.66 2.94 -0.47
N VAL A 153 -35.56 2.08 -0.91
CA VAL A 153 -35.82 0.79 -0.26
C VAL A 153 -34.77 -0.21 -0.75
N THR A 154 -33.93 -0.68 0.16
CA THR A 154 -32.88 -1.67 -0.11
C THR A 154 -33.20 -2.95 0.66
N ALA A 155 -33.08 -4.11 0.02
CA ALA A 155 -33.30 -5.39 0.70
C ALA A 155 -32.22 -5.67 1.74
N ALA A 156 -32.61 -6.33 2.83
CA ALA A 156 -31.66 -6.80 3.83
C ALA A 156 -30.78 -7.93 3.25
N ASP A 157 -29.59 -8.13 3.84
CA ASP A 157 -28.62 -9.11 3.35
C ASP A 157 -29.21 -10.53 3.33
N GLY A 158 -29.17 -11.17 2.16
CA GLY A 158 -29.71 -12.52 1.96
C GLY A 158 -31.23 -12.59 1.80
N VAL A 159 -31.93 -11.45 1.74
CA VAL A 159 -33.37 -11.36 1.48
C VAL A 159 -33.62 -11.00 0.01
N ALA A 160 -34.73 -11.49 -0.55
CA ALA A 160 -35.14 -11.13 -1.91
C ALA A 160 -35.57 -9.66 -1.97
N GLU A 161 -35.28 -9.01 -3.10
CA GLU A 161 -35.74 -7.64 -3.38
C GLU A 161 -37.27 -7.54 -3.27
N LEU A 162 -37.75 -6.51 -2.56
CA LEU A 162 -39.16 -6.18 -2.47
C LEU A 162 -39.73 -5.81 -3.85
N SER A 163 -41.00 -6.15 -4.07
CA SER A 163 -41.72 -5.80 -5.30
C SER A 163 -41.83 -4.28 -5.45
N PHE A 164 -42.14 -3.83 -6.67
CA PHE A 164 -42.43 -2.41 -6.93
C PHE A 164 -43.51 -1.86 -5.98
N ASP A 165 -44.60 -2.60 -5.79
CA ASP A 165 -45.73 -2.17 -4.98
C ASP A 165 -45.36 -2.13 -3.49
N ALA A 166 -44.57 -3.10 -2.99
CA ALA A 166 -44.07 -3.09 -1.63
C ALA A 166 -43.10 -1.93 -1.36
N LYS A 167 -42.22 -1.60 -2.32
CA LYS A 167 -41.33 -0.45 -2.20
C LYS A 167 -42.10 0.87 -2.17
N LEU A 168 -43.09 1.02 -3.05
CA LEU A 168 -43.92 2.22 -3.09
C LEU A 168 -44.75 2.37 -1.81
N ALA A 169 -45.35 1.28 -1.32
CA ALA A 169 -46.11 1.28 -0.08
C ALA A 169 -45.25 1.66 1.12
N ALA A 170 -44.03 1.12 1.21
CA ALA A 170 -43.09 1.45 2.29
C ALA A 170 -42.73 2.94 2.31
N LEU A 171 -42.37 3.51 1.15
CA LEU A 171 -42.05 4.94 1.02
C LEU A 171 -43.27 5.83 1.32
N THR A 172 -44.47 5.38 0.93
CA THR A 172 -45.72 6.11 1.21
C THR A 172 -46.03 6.10 2.71
N ALA A 173 -45.86 4.96 3.37
CA ALA A 173 -46.03 4.83 4.82
C ALA A 173 -45.05 5.71 5.59
N GLN A 174 -43.78 5.73 5.17
CA GLN A 174 -42.78 6.62 5.75
C GLN A 174 -43.15 8.10 5.57
N ALA A 175 -43.61 8.49 4.37
CA ALA A 175 -44.05 9.85 4.09
C ALA A 175 -45.28 10.26 4.93
N ALA A 176 -46.17 9.32 5.24
CA ALA A 176 -47.35 9.54 6.07
C ALA A 176 -47.07 9.45 7.58
N GLY A 177 -45.88 9.00 7.99
CA GLY A 177 -45.54 8.72 9.39
C GLY A 177 -46.27 7.49 9.96
N GLU A 178 -46.65 6.55 9.10
CA GLU A 178 -47.28 5.29 9.48
C GLU A 178 -46.21 4.24 9.84
N THR A 179 -46.49 3.42 10.86
CA THR A 179 -45.56 2.38 11.34
C THR A 179 -45.88 1.00 10.78
N THR A 180 -46.91 0.86 9.96
CA THR A 180 -47.36 -0.41 9.38
C THR A 180 -47.93 -0.18 8.00
N PHE A 181 -47.68 -1.08 7.06
CA PHE A 181 -48.28 -1.02 5.72
C PHE A 181 -48.50 -2.41 5.14
N THR A 182 -49.43 -2.50 4.18
CA THR A 182 -49.76 -3.76 3.49
C THR A 182 -49.40 -3.63 2.02
N ALA A 183 -48.66 -4.60 1.49
CA ALA A 183 -48.36 -4.71 0.07
C ALA A 183 -48.32 -6.17 -0.37
N ASP A 184 -48.76 -6.46 -1.60
CA ASP A 184 -48.87 -7.83 -2.12
C ASP A 184 -49.66 -8.81 -1.23
N GLY A 185 -50.59 -8.28 -0.43
CA GLY A 185 -51.34 -9.06 0.56
C GLY A 185 -50.52 -9.53 1.76
N GLN A 186 -49.35 -8.93 1.99
CA GLN A 186 -48.50 -9.13 3.17
C GLN A 186 -48.46 -7.87 4.02
N ASP A 187 -48.41 -8.05 5.33
CA ASP A 187 -48.28 -6.95 6.29
C ASP A 187 -46.81 -6.77 6.69
N TYR A 188 -46.38 -5.52 6.69
CA TYR A 188 -45.04 -5.09 7.05
C TYR A 188 -45.11 -4.03 8.16
N GLU A 189 -44.10 -4.01 9.01
CA GLU A 189 -43.90 -2.99 10.04
C GLU A 189 -42.73 -2.09 9.63
N LEU A 190 -42.89 -0.79 9.80
CA LEU A 190 -41.88 0.24 9.55
C LEU A 190 -41.50 0.87 10.89
N ASP A 191 -40.23 0.79 11.27
CA ASP A 191 -39.74 1.47 12.47
C ASP A 191 -39.27 2.91 12.19
N ALA A 192 -38.91 3.63 13.27
CA ALA A 192 -38.49 5.03 13.19
C ALA A 192 -37.15 5.21 12.45
N ASP A 193 -36.32 4.17 12.42
CA ASP A 193 -35.02 4.16 11.77
C ASP A 193 -35.15 3.78 10.27
N GLY A 194 -36.37 3.53 9.78
CA GLY A 194 -36.66 3.23 8.38
C GLY A 194 -36.60 1.75 8.03
N ASN A 195 -36.54 0.84 9.00
CA ASN A 195 -36.48 -0.60 8.74
C ASN A 195 -37.85 -1.18 8.52
N ILE A 196 -37.90 -2.06 7.53
CA ILE A 196 -39.08 -2.79 7.13
C ILE A 196 -38.92 -4.21 7.64
N THR A 197 -39.79 -4.62 8.56
CA THR A 197 -39.82 -5.97 9.10
C THR A 197 -41.09 -6.70 8.67
N GLN A 198 -40.99 -8.01 8.49
CA GLN A 198 -42.09 -8.90 8.19
C GLN A 198 -42.04 -10.08 9.16
N SER A 199 -43.14 -10.33 9.89
CA SER A 199 -43.21 -11.41 10.90
C SER A 199 -42.05 -11.40 11.91
N GLY A 200 -41.56 -10.21 12.28
CA GLY A 200 -40.45 -10.04 13.23
C GLY A 200 -39.06 -10.25 12.66
N SER A 201 -38.90 -10.45 11.35
CA SER A 201 -37.60 -10.49 10.65
C SER A 201 -37.45 -9.26 9.76
N GLU A 202 -36.28 -8.62 9.76
CA GLU A 202 -35.98 -7.51 8.86
C GLU A 202 -35.88 -8.01 7.41
N VAL A 203 -36.60 -7.35 6.51
CA VAL A 203 -36.64 -7.71 5.08
C VAL A 203 -36.04 -6.64 4.18
N ALA A 204 -36.12 -5.38 4.58
CA ALA A 204 -35.57 -4.25 3.85
C ALA A 204 -35.42 -3.04 4.78
N TYR A 205 -34.78 -1.99 4.30
CA TYR A 205 -34.67 -0.71 5.00
C TYR A 205 -34.76 0.44 3.99
N ILE A 206 -35.20 1.60 4.48
CA ILE A 206 -35.28 2.83 3.70
C ILE A 206 -34.12 3.73 4.12
N GLY A 207 -33.27 4.10 3.15
CA GLY A 207 -32.14 4.98 3.40
C GLY A 207 -31.88 5.92 2.25
N ARG A 208 -31.30 7.08 2.56
CA ARG A 208 -30.87 8.06 1.57
C ARG A 208 -29.40 7.94 1.20
N PHE A 209 -28.62 7.28 2.06
CA PHE A 209 -27.20 7.07 1.86
C PHE A 209 -26.91 5.71 1.23
N VAL A 210 -25.95 5.71 0.31
CA VAL A 210 -25.38 4.50 -0.27
C VAL A 210 -23.98 4.36 0.31
N VAL A 211 -23.81 3.36 1.18
CA VAL A 211 -22.53 3.00 1.78
C VAL A 211 -21.91 1.86 0.97
N SER A 212 -20.70 2.09 0.45
CA SER A 212 -19.91 1.12 -0.31
C SER A 212 -18.61 0.80 0.40
N ALA A 213 -18.28 -0.48 0.52
CA ALA A 213 -17.04 -0.95 1.11
C ALA A 213 -15.83 -0.55 0.25
N ALA A 214 -14.75 -0.10 0.89
CA ALA A 214 -13.52 0.25 0.19
C ALA A 214 -12.73 -0.99 -0.27
N ASP A 215 -12.85 -2.11 0.46
CA ASP A 215 -12.25 -3.39 0.13
C ASP A 215 -13.26 -4.54 0.34
N ALA A 216 -13.09 -5.65 -0.38
CA ALA A 216 -13.95 -6.83 -0.26
C ALA A 216 -13.89 -7.50 1.12
N SER A 217 -12.87 -7.22 1.94
CA SER A 217 -12.78 -7.70 3.32
C SER A 217 -13.67 -6.90 4.29
N VAL A 218 -14.17 -5.73 3.91
CA VAL A 218 -14.96 -4.87 4.79
C VAL A 218 -16.42 -5.32 4.78
N VAL A 219 -16.90 -5.79 5.94
CA VAL A 219 -18.31 -6.10 6.17
C VAL A 219 -18.95 -4.89 6.84
N ILE A 220 -19.93 -4.30 6.17
CA ILE A 220 -20.63 -3.12 6.67
C ILE A 220 -21.88 -3.59 7.40
N SER A 221 -21.81 -3.65 8.74
CA SER A 221 -22.99 -3.93 9.55
C SER A 221 -24.03 -2.83 9.40
N ARG A 222 -25.30 -3.17 9.62
CA ARG A 222 -26.40 -2.20 9.61
C ARG A 222 -26.23 -1.13 10.69
N ASP A 223 -25.96 -1.54 11.93
CA ASP A 223 -25.70 -0.62 13.06
C ASP A 223 -24.54 0.35 12.78
N PHE A 224 -23.53 -0.06 12.01
CA PHE A 224 -22.49 0.88 11.54
C PHE A 224 -23.04 1.91 10.53
N ARG A 225 -23.92 1.50 9.61
CA ARG A 225 -24.55 2.44 8.65
C ARG A 225 -25.40 3.47 9.36
N ASP A 226 -26.23 3.03 10.31
CA ASP A 226 -27.15 3.90 11.03
C ASP A 226 -26.38 4.98 11.82
N ARG A 227 -25.32 4.58 12.53
CA ARG A 227 -24.43 5.52 13.23
C ARG A 227 -23.65 6.44 12.30
N LEU A 228 -23.25 5.94 11.13
CA LEU A 228 -22.53 6.72 10.14
C LEU A 228 -23.45 7.77 9.50
N GLU A 229 -24.70 7.42 9.22
CA GLU A 229 -25.73 8.34 8.74
C GLU A 229 -26.01 9.45 9.76
N GLU A 230 -26.24 9.07 11.03
CA GLU A 230 -26.40 10.03 12.13
C GLU A 230 -25.19 10.97 12.26
N ALA A 231 -23.97 10.43 12.19
CA ALA A 231 -22.75 11.23 12.24
C ALA A 231 -22.63 12.21 11.06
N ILE A 232 -23.00 11.80 9.85
CA ILE A 232 -22.96 12.67 8.67
C ILE A 232 -24.00 13.79 8.78
N ASP A 233 -25.22 13.47 9.21
CA ASP A 233 -26.29 14.45 9.35
C ASP A 233 -26.01 15.48 10.47
N ASP A 234 -25.41 15.04 11.58
CA ASP A 234 -24.95 15.90 12.67
C ASP A 234 -23.65 16.68 12.36
N ASN A 235 -23.08 16.49 11.16
CA ASN A 235 -21.79 17.06 10.72
C ASN A 235 -20.62 16.71 11.65
N ILE A 236 -20.66 15.51 12.23
CA ILE A 236 -19.56 14.94 13.01
C ILE A 236 -18.46 14.49 12.04
N THR A 237 -17.21 14.83 12.35
CA THR A 237 -16.06 14.49 11.51
C THR A 237 -15.32 13.23 11.98
N GLU A 238 -15.62 12.74 13.18
CA GLU A 238 -14.96 11.59 13.79
C GLU A 238 -15.94 10.88 14.73
N PHE A 239 -16.03 9.57 14.63
CA PHE A 239 -16.86 8.78 15.54
C PHE A 239 -16.20 7.44 15.87
N THR A 240 -16.56 6.90 17.03
CA THR A 240 -16.12 5.59 17.49
C THR A 240 -17.25 4.59 17.30
N TYR A 241 -16.92 3.42 16.79
CA TYR A 241 -17.85 2.31 16.61
C TYR A 241 -17.28 1.03 17.21
N THR A 242 -18.12 0.35 17.99
CA THR A 242 -17.83 -0.98 18.52
C THR A 242 -18.65 -2.00 17.74
N ASP A 243 -17.97 -2.96 17.09
CA ASP A 243 -18.65 -4.02 16.36
C ASP A 243 -19.32 -5.05 17.29
N ALA A 244 -20.07 -5.99 16.70
CA ALA A 244 -20.75 -7.06 17.45
C ALA A 244 -19.78 -8.00 18.19
N ASP A 245 -18.52 -8.06 17.77
CA ASP A 245 -17.46 -8.84 18.40
C ASP A 245 -16.76 -8.09 19.55
N GLY A 246 -17.14 -6.81 19.77
CA GLY A 246 -16.60 -5.96 20.82
C GLY A 246 -15.32 -5.22 20.43
N ASN A 247 -14.93 -5.21 19.16
CA ASN A 247 -13.79 -4.45 18.68
C ASN A 247 -14.19 -3.00 18.48
N GLU A 248 -13.57 -2.11 19.24
CA GLU A 248 -13.75 -0.67 19.13
C GLU A 248 -12.75 -0.09 18.13
N ALA A 249 -13.24 0.72 17.20
CA ALA A 249 -12.43 1.45 16.24
C ALA A 249 -12.91 2.88 16.04
N GLU A 250 -11.97 3.75 15.74
CA GLU A 250 -12.19 5.17 15.44
C GLU A 250 -12.21 5.40 13.92
N TYR A 251 -13.15 6.22 13.48
CA TYR A 251 -13.42 6.49 12.08
C TYR A 251 -13.44 7.99 11.80
N ASP A 252 -12.61 8.43 10.87
CA ASP A 252 -12.55 9.79 10.36
C ASP A 252 -13.48 9.95 9.14
N ILE A 253 -14.34 10.95 9.13
CA ILE A 253 -15.24 11.26 8.02
C ILE A 253 -14.70 12.47 7.25
N VAL A 254 -14.35 12.27 5.97
CA VAL A 254 -13.83 13.32 5.09
C VAL A 254 -14.77 13.51 3.91
N TYR A 255 -15.42 14.67 3.81
CA TYR A 255 -16.28 15.01 2.69
C TYR A 255 -15.50 15.64 1.52
N ASP A 256 -15.67 15.09 0.32
CA ASP A 256 -15.18 15.68 -0.93
C ASP A 256 -16.34 16.35 -1.69
N ALA A 257 -16.38 17.68 -1.65
CA ALA A 257 -17.41 18.48 -2.31
C ALA A 257 -17.39 18.39 -3.85
N SER A 258 -16.28 17.95 -4.46
CA SER A 258 -16.18 17.81 -5.92
C SER A 258 -16.87 16.57 -6.45
N THR A 259 -16.85 15.49 -5.66
CA THR A 259 -17.45 14.20 -5.99
C THR A 259 -18.79 13.98 -5.28
N GLY A 260 -19.05 14.71 -4.19
CA GLY A 260 -20.24 14.52 -3.34
C GLY A 260 -20.15 13.23 -2.52
N VAL A 261 -18.92 12.77 -2.24
CA VAL A 261 -18.64 11.51 -1.54
C VAL A 261 -18.02 11.81 -0.18
N TRP A 262 -18.51 11.13 0.86
CA TRP A 262 -17.84 11.07 2.15
C TRP A 262 -16.94 9.84 2.17
N SER A 263 -15.65 10.05 2.39
CA SER A 263 -14.66 9.00 2.59
C SER A 263 -14.49 8.78 4.09
N VAL A 264 -14.90 7.62 4.58
CA VAL A 264 -14.75 7.23 5.97
C VAL A 264 -13.48 6.41 6.09
N LYS A 265 -12.55 6.84 6.93
CA LYS A 265 -11.24 6.24 7.06
C LYS A 265 -11.04 5.68 8.45
N GLN A 266 -10.36 4.54 8.52
CA GLN A 266 -10.02 3.87 9.75
C GLN A 266 -8.50 3.82 9.90
N MET A 267 -8.00 4.10 11.10
CA MET A 267 -6.60 3.86 11.43
C MET A 267 -6.35 2.36 11.52
N THR A 268 -5.58 1.83 10.56
CA THR A 268 -5.20 0.41 10.55
C THR A 268 -3.69 0.27 10.64
N GLU A 269 -3.23 -0.66 11.47
CA GLU A 269 -1.83 -1.08 11.45
C GLU A 269 -1.53 -1.81 10.14
N THR A 270 -0.60 -1.27 9.38
CA THR A 270 -0.18 -1.87 8.12
C THR A 270 1.33 -2.05 8.14
N TYR A 271 1.78 -3.17 7.57
CA TYR A 271 3.21 -3.39 7.37
C TYR A 271 3.63 -2.60 6.12
N VAL A 272 4.64 -1.74 6.29
CA VAL A 272 5.29 -1.04 5.18
C VAL A 272 6.75 -1.41 5.17
N PHE A 273 7.40 -1.31 4.01
CA PHE A 273 8.85 -1.41 3.96
C PHE A 273 9.46 -0.35 4.89
N ASP A 274 10.46 -0.73 5.67
CA ASP A 274 11.22 0.23 6.47
C ASP A 274 12.13 1.02 5.54
N ARG A 275 11.59 2.01 4.84
CA ARG A 275 12.29 2.76 3.80
C ARG A 275 13.11 3.88 4.41
N TYR A 276 14.37 3.99 4.00
CA TYR A 276 15.25 5.09 4.42
C TYR A 276 15.38 5.23 5.94
N ALA A 277 15.38 4.09 6.64
CA ALA A 277 15.64 4.09 8.08
C ALA A 277 17.01 4.72 8.35
N SER A 278 17.07 5.58 9.35
CA SER A 278 18.33 6.14 9.80
C SER A 278 19.24 5.04 10.39
N PRO A 279 20.57 5.22 10.36
CA PRO A 279 21.51 4.29 10.99
C PRO A 279 21.11 3.94 12.42
N ASN A 280 20.92 2.65 12.69
CA ASN A 280 20.55 2.13 13.99
C ASN A 280 21.33 0.84 14.32
N LYS A 281 21.08 0.24 15.49
CA LYS A 281 21.85 -0.94 15.95
C LYS A 281 21.58 -2.19 15.11
N GLU A 282 20.41 -2.29 14.49
CA GLU A 282 20.03 -3.37 13.58
C GLU A 282 20.59 -3.07 12.18
N HIS A 283 20.33 -1.86 11.67
CA HIS A 283 20.81 -1.39 10.37
C HIS A 283 21.90 -0.33 10.51
N TRP A 284 23.16 -0.75 10.55
CA TRP A 284 24.30 0.14 10.85
C TRP A 284 24.47 1.30 9.86
N LEU A 285 24.07 1.11 8.60
CA LEU A 285 24.05 2.16 7.58
C LEU A 285 22.64 2.55 7.15
N GLY A 286 21.61 2.08 7.87
CA GLY A 286 20.21 2.26 7.51
C GLY A 286 19.74 1.31 6.41
N THR A 287 18.53 1.58 5.93
CA THR A 287 17.85 0.80 4.89
C THR A 287 17.64 1.61 3.62
N ASP A 288 17.45 0.92 2.50
CA ASP A 288 17.17 1.54 1.21
C ASP A 288 15.67 1.72 0.91
N THR A 289 15.33 2.05 -0.34
CA THR A 289 13.94 2.25 -0.82
C THR A 289 13.06 1.00 -0.70
N ASN A 290 13.66 -0.18 -0.63
CA ASN A 290 12.97 -1.46 -0.59
C ASN A 290 13.04 -2.08 0.81
N GLY A 291 13.51 -1.32 1.81
CA GLY A 291 13.68 -1.81 3.17
C GLY A 291 14.81 -2.82 3.30
N MET A 292 15.81 -2.84 2.42
CA MET A 292 16.96 -3.74 2.56
C MET A 292 18.13 -3.04 3.27
N ASP A 293 18.91 -3.80 4.03
CA ASP A 293 20.07 -3.28 4.78
C ASP A 293 21.20 -2.78 3.86
N MET A 294 21.55 -1.49 3.99
CA MET A 294 22.53 -0.86 3.10
C MET A 294 23.96 -1.40 3.27
N LEU A 295 24.36 -1.76 4.51
CA LEU A 295 25.70 -2.29 4.78
C LEU A 295 25.92 -3.62 4.08
N THR A 296 24.93 -4.50 4.19
CA THR A 296 24.90 -5.80 3.53
C THR A 296 24.99 -5.62 2.01
N ARG A 297 24.19 -4.73 1.43
CA ARG A 297 24.23 -4.43 -0.01
C ARG A 297 25.60 -3.93 -0.48
N LEU A 298 26.28 -3.09 0.30
CA LEU A 298 27.63 -2.62 -0.02
C LEU A 298 28.66 -3.75 0.01
N MET A 299 28.58 -4.67 0.97
CA MET A 299 29.50 -5.81 1.07
C MET A 299 29.33 -6.78 -0.11
N TYR A 300 28.09 -7.18 -0.40
CA TYR A 300 27.76 -8.06 -1.52
C TYR A 300 28.05 -7.40 -2.89
N GLY A 301 27.68 -6.13 -3.06
CA GLY A 301 27.98 -5.37 -4.30
C GLY A 301 29.49 -5.19 -4.53
N GLY A 302 30.24 -4.93 -3.45
CA GLY A 302 31.70 -4.91 -3.50
C GLY A 302 32.30 -6.24 -3.99
N ARG A 303 31.64 -7.37 -3.70
CA ARG A 303 32.18 -8.71 -3.98
C ARG A 303 32.13 -8.98 -5.46
N VAL A 304 30.99 -8.68 -6.05
CA VAL A 304 30.78 -8.75 -7.49
C VAL A 304 31.77 -7.83 -8.21
N SER A 305 31.95 -6.61 -7.72
CA SER A 305 32.87 -5.63 -8.33
C SER A 305 34.33 -6.08 -8.30
N LEU A 306 34.78 -6.62 -7.16
CA LEU A 306 36.15 -7.15 -7.02
C LEU A 306 36.39 -8.39 -7.88
N ILE A 307 35.40 -9.30 -7.97
CA ILE A 307 35.49 -10.49 -8.84
C ILE A 307 35.64 -10.07 -10.31
N ILE A 308 34.79 -9.15 -10.78
CA ILE A 308 34.86 -8.65 -12.15
C ILE A 308 36.21 -7.97 -12.41
N GLY A 309 36.67 -7.11 -11.50
CA GLY A 309 37.97 -6.45 -11.64
C GLY A 309 39.13 -7.44 -11.75
N PHE A 310 39.13 -8.50 -10.93
CA PHE A 310 40.15 -9.55 -11.00
C PHE A 310 40.11 -10.31 -12.33
N ILE A 311 38.91 -10.67 -12.81
CA ILE A 311 38.72 -11.36 -14.09
C ILE A 311 39.24 -10.50 -15.26
N VAL A 312 38.90 -9.20 -15.28
CA VAL A 312 39.34 -8.28 -16.33
C VAL A 312 40.86 -8.20 -16.39
N VAL A 313 41.52 -7.97 -15.24
CA VAL A 313 42.99 -7.88 -15.17
C VAL A 313 43.66 -9.19 -15.59
N ALA A 314 43.09 -10.34 -15.24
CA ALA A 314 43.61 -11.64 -15.66
C ALA A 314 43.54 -11.83 -17.18
N ILE A 315 42.44 -11.43 -17.82
CA ILE A 315 42.25 -11.52 -19.27
C ILE A 315 43.21 -10.54 -19.99
N GLU A 316 43.22 -9.27 -19.58
CA GLU A 316 44.11 -8.24 -20.15
C GLU A 316 45.58 -8.62 -20.03
N GLY A 317 45.99 -9.10 -18.86
CA GLY A 317 47.36 -9.57 -18.63
C GLY A 317 47.71 -10.75 -19.52
N SER A 318 46.81 -11.72 -19.67
CA SER A 318 47.03 -12.88 -20.53
C SER A 318 47.19 -12.48 -22.00
N ILE A 319 46.30 -11.62 -22.51
CA ILE A 319 46.38 -11.10 -23.89
C ILE A 319 47.66 -10.27 -24.08
N GLY A 320 47.98 -9.40 -23.12
CA GLY A 320 49.17 -8.55 -23.17
C GLY A 320 50.47 -9.36 -23.18
N ILE A 321 50.55 -10.45 -22.41
CA ILE A 321 51.69 -11.37 -22.42
C ILE A 321 51.82 -12.06 -23.79
N VAL A 322 50.72 -12.56 -24.35
CA VAL A 322 50.73 -13.24 -25.66
C VAL A 322 51.15 -12.26 -26.77
N MET A 323 50.51 -11.09 -26.85
CA MET A 323 50.82 -10.08 -27.87
C MET A 323 52.22 -9.50 -27.71
N GLY A 324 52.66 -9.22 -26.47
CA GLY A 324 54.01 -8.77 -26.18
C GLY A 324 55.07 -9.82 -26.55
N GLY A 325 54.78 -11.10 -26.30
CA GLY A 325 55.62 -12.21 -26.71
C GLY A 325 55.76 -12.32 -28.24
N ILE A 326 54.65 -12.21 -28.97
CA ILE A 326 54.65 -12.20 -30.44
C ILE A 326 55.47 -11.01 -30.96
N SER A 327 55.23 -9.80 -30.44
CA SER A 327 55.96 -8.60 -30.86
C SER A 327 57.45 -8.70 -30.58
N GLY A 328 57.87 -9.27 -29.45
CA GLY A 328 59.28 -9.43 -29.11
C GLY A 328 59.99 -10.56 -29.88
N TYR A 329 59.23 -11.45 -30.52
CA TYR A 329 59.79 -12.48 -31.42
C TYR A 329 60.03 -11.94 -32.84
N PHE A 330 59.14 -11.06 -33.32
CA PHE A 330 59.20 -10.51 -34.69
C PHE A 330 59.87 -9.14 -34.83
N GLY A 331 60.07 -8.40 -33.73
CA GLY A 331 60.74 -7.09 -33.71
C GLY A 331 62.11 -7.15 -33.07
#